data_AF-A0A1I7NW20-F1
#
_entry.id   AF-A0A1I7NW20-F1
#
_cell.length_a   1.000
_cell.length_b   1.000
_cell.length_c   1.000
_cell.angle_alpha   90.00
_cell.angle_beta   90.00
_cell.angle_gamma   90.00
#
_symmetry.space_group_name_H-M   'P 1'
#
loop_
_entity.id
_entity.type
_entity.pdbx_description
1 polymer ?
#
loop_
_entity_poly.entity_id
_entity_poly.type
_entity_poly.pdbx_seq_one_letter_code
_entity_poly.pdbx_strand_id
1 'polypeptide(L)'
;MPRLLSALAFLALSLNAAVAQDQAPQEPAPGQSVTIDPLAKVNSSNRQSELLTGLYATQATIELCGIDVIEPGVTAMAAHRRQLQGELRMDEATGESAYAAIKADVEKAGVDCAEGSTDRTQANAVIAIYSGN
;
A
#
# COMPACT_ATOMS: atom_id res chain seq x y z
N MET A 1 -19.98 -8.64 -54.24
CA MET A 1 -20.21 -7.24 -53.86
C MET A 1 -21.72 -7.04 -53.82
N PRO A 2 -22.36 -6.66 -52.69
CA PRO A 2 -21.97 -5.64 -51.71
C PRO A 2 -22.19 -6.10 -50.24
N ARG A 3 -22.30 -5.14 -49.31
CA ARG A 3 -22.59 -5.24 -47.86
C ARG A 3 -21.38 -5.12 -46.91
N LEU A 4 -20.54 -4.11 -47.21
CA LEU A 4 -20.12 -3.16 -46.19
C LEU A 4 -21.35 -2.59 -45.46
N LEU A 5 -21.22 -2.31 -44.17
CA LEU A 5 -22.21 -1.74 -43.22
C LEU A 5 -22.96 -2.78 -42.38
N SER A 6 -22.29 -3.36 -41.40
CA SER A 6 -22.88 -3.81 -40.12
C SER A 6 -21.77 -4.23 -39.15
N ALA A 7 -20.95 -3.30 -38.71
CA ALA A 7 -19.91 -3.57 -37.72
C ALA A 7 -19.63 -2.33 -36.87
N LEU A 8 -20.64 -1.82 -36.15
CA LEU A 8 -20.47 -0.73 -35.17
C LEU A 8 -21.74 -0.57 -34.32
N ALA A 9 -22.13 -1.61 -33.57
CA ALA A 9 -23.28 -1.48 -32.66
C ALA A 9 -23.30 -2.49 -31.50
N PHE A 10 -22.17 -2.86 -30.90
CA PHE A 10 -22.18 -3.69 -29.66
C PHE A 10 -21.05 -3.37 -28.67
N LEU A 11 -20.53 -2.14 -28.67
CA LEU A 11 -19.46 -1.72 -27.77
C LEU A 11 -19.92 -0.59 -26.82
N ALA A 12 -21.02 -0.81 -26.10
CA ALA A 12 -21.56 0.25 -25.23
C ALA A 12 -22.22 -0.21 -23.92
N LEU A 13 -21.98 -1.44 -23.43
CA LEU A 13 -22.68 -1.92 -22.23
C LEU A 13 -21.85 -2.77 -21.25
N SER A 14 -20.58 -2.45 -21.03
CA SER A 14 -19.84 -3.06 -19.90
C SER A 14 -18.61 -2.25 -19.47
N LEU A 15 -18.79 -0.97 -19.13
CA LEU A 15 -17.83 -0.24 -18.31
C LEU A 15 -18.56 0.42 -17.14
N ASN A 16 -18.93 -0.37 -16.13
CA ASN A 16 -18.96 0.17 -14.76
C ASN A 16 -17.51 0.30 -14.29
N ALA A 17 -16.79 1.25 -14.89
CA ALA A 17 -15.64 1.82 -14.22
C ALA A 17 -16.21 2.63 -13.07
N ALA A 18 -16.04 2.11 -11.84
CA ALA A 18 -16.08 2.93 -10.65
C ALA A 18 -14.99 4.00 -10.82
N VAL A 19 -15.34 5.10 -11.48
CA VAL A 19 -14.51 6.28 -11.53
C VAL A 19 -14.44 6.79 -10.11
N ALA A 20 -13.29 6.58 -9.49
CA ALA A 20 -12.84 7.36 -8.35
C ALA A 20 -13.09 8.82 -8.70
N GLN A 21 -14.06 9.43 -8.04
CA GLN A 21 -14.29 10.86 -8.14
C GLN A 21 -13.08 11.52 -7.49
N ASP A 22 -12.13 11.88 -8.33
CA ASP A 22 -11.19 12.96 -8.08
C ASP A 22 -12.07 14.21 -7.91
N GLN A 23 -12.51 14.47 -6.69
CA GLN A 23 -13.21 15.69 -6.35
C GLN A 23 -12.20 16.81 -6.55
N ALA A 24 -12.26 17.45 -7.72
CA ALA A 24 -11.60 18.71 -7.97
C ALA A 24 -11.86 19.64 -6.76
N PRO A 25 -10.84 20.37 -6.26
CA PRO A 25 -11.01 21.27 -5.13
C PRO A 25 -12.19 22.20 -5.41
N GLN A 26 -13.25 22.04 -4.61
CA GLN A 26 -14.45 22.84 -4.75
C GLN A 26 -14.07 24.27 -4.32
N GLU A 27 -13.99 25.18 -5.30
CA GLU A 27 -13.67 26.57 -5.04
C GLU A 27 -14.69 27.13 -4.04
N PRO A 28 -14.24 27.68 -2.89
CA PRO A 28 -15.17 28.11 -1.86
C PRO A 28 -16.08 29.20 -2.41
N ALA A 29 -17.39 29.04 -2.21
CA ALA A 29 -18.37 30.01 -2.68
C ALA A 29 -18.05 31.41 -2.13
N PRO A 30 -18.18 32.48 -2.95
CA PRO A 30 -17.85 33.83 -2.51
C PRO A 30 -18.67 34.21 -1.28
N GLY A 31 -17.99 34.44 -0.16
CA GLY A 31 -18.59 34.77 1.14
C GLY A 31 -18.39 33.74 2.25
N GLN A 32 -17.75 32.60 1.99
CA GLN A 32 -17.37 31.65 3.05
C GLN A 32 -16.06 32.08 3.71
N SER A 33 -16.12 32.46 4.99
CA SER A 33 -14.93 32.66 5.81
C SER A 33 -14.25 31.31 6.03
N VAL A 34 -13.06 31.13 5.47
CA VAL A 34 -12.21 29.97 5.78
C VAL A 34 -11.75 30.09 7.23
N THR A 35 -12.45 29.42 8.14
CA THR A 35 -12.04 29.29 9.54
C THR A 35 -10.99 28.21 9.62
N ILE A 36 -9.72 28.60 9.68
CA ILE A 36 -8.61 27.69 9.97
C ILE A 36 -8.69 27.34 11.46
N ASP A 37 -9.00 26.10 11.81
CA ASP A 37 -8.85 25.58 13.17
C ASP A 37 -7.40 25.08 13.36
N PRO A 38 -6.54 25.78 14.12
CA PRO A 38 -5.16 25.36 14.34
C PRO A 38 -5.03 24.06 15.13
N LEU A 39 -6.11 23.60 15.78
CA LEU A 39 -6.16 22.38 16.58
C LEU A 39 -6.75 21.20 15.82
N ALA A 40 -7.21 21.40 14.57
CA ALA A 40 -7.64 20.31 13.73
C ALA A 40 -6.47 19.35 13.50
N LYS A 41 -6.64 18.08 13.92
CA LYS A 41 -5.68 17.02 13.59
C LYS A 41 -5.77 16.75 12.09
N VAL A 42 -4.86 17.32 11.32
CA VAL A 42 -4.67 16.97 9.91
C VAL A 42 -4.11 15.56 9.87
N ASN A 43 -4.81 14.64 9.20
CA ASN A 43 -4.27 13.31 8.93
C ASN A 43 -3.18 13.44 7.86
N SER A 44 -1.97 13.82 8.29
CA SER A 44 -0.82 14.05 7.43
C SER A 44 0.11 12.84 7.46
N SER A 45 -0.41 11.63 7.25
CA SER A 45 0.47 10.49 7.00
C SER A 45 1.27 10.80 5.74
N ASN A 46 2.56 11.06 5.90
CA ASN A 46 3.47 11.19 4.77
C ASN A 46 3.48 9.81 4.09
N ARG A 47 3.31 9.74 2.77
CA ARG A 47 3.36 8.51 1.97
C ARG A 47 4.49 7.55 2.36
N GLN A 48 5.66 8.09 2.74
CA GLN A 48 6.81 7.30 3.20
C GLN A 48 6.53 6.53 4.49
N SER A 49 5.78 7.12 5.43
CA SER A 49 5.37 6.45 6.67
C SER A 49 4.41 5.30 6.41
N GLU A 50 3.46 5.47 5.48
CA GLU A 50 2.54 4.39 5.07
C GLU A 50 3.29 3.25 4.39
N LEU A 51 4.24 3.57 3.52
CA LEU A 51 5.09 2.57 2.86
C LEU A 51 5.95 1.81 3.88
N LEU A 52 6.52 2.49 4.88
CA LEU A 52 7.30 1.82 5.91
C LEU A 52 6.43 0.92 6.77
N THR A 53 5.24 1.38 7.17
CA THR A 53 4.28 0.56 7.91
C THR A 53 3.86 -0.68 7.10
N GLY A 54 3.56 -0.52 5.80
CA GLY A 54 3.23 -1.64 4.93
C GLY A 54 4.39 -2.63 4.73
N LEU A 55 5.62 -2.13 4.62
CA LEU A 55 6.82 -2.97 4.53
C LEU A 55 7.04 -3.75 5.83
N TYR A 56 6.87 -3.11 7.00
CA TYR A 56 6.93 -3.80 8.29
C TYR A 56 5.84 -4.84 8.45
N ALA A 57 4.61 -4.55 8.05
CA ALA A 57 3.52 -5.51 8.11
C ALA A 57 3.83 -6.72 7.23
N THR A 58 4.39 -6.51 6.03
CA THR A 58 4.79 -7.61 5.14
C THR A 58 5.94 -8.42 5.74
N GLN A 59 6.96 -7.77 6.32
CA GLN A 59 8.06 -8.46 7.02
C GLN A 59 7.53 -9.29 8.19
N ALA A 60 6.58 -8.76 8.96
CA ALA A 60 5.93 -9.48 10.04
C ALA A 60 5.13 -10.69 9.53
N THR A 61 4.37 -10.55 8.44
CA THR A 61 3.65 -11.67 7.81
C THR A 61 4.61 -12.77 7.35
N ILE A 62 5.71 -12.41 6.71
CA ILE A 62 6.75 -13.36 6.27
C ILE A 62 7.31 -14.12 7.47
N GLU A 63 7.64 -13.42 8.55
CA GLU A 63 8.18 -14.02 9.76
C GLU A 63 7.16 -14.92 10.47
N LEU A 64 5.93 -14.46 10.66
CA LEU A 64 4.85 -15.19 11.34
C LEU A 64 4.42 -16.43 10.55
N CYS A 65 4.39 -16.35 9.22
CA CYS A 65 4.00 -17.45 8.34
C CYS A 65 5.17 -18.35 7.91
N GLY A 66 6.39 -18.08 8.38
CA GLY A 66 7.58 -18.86 8.06
C GLY A 66 7.87 -18.94 6.55
N ILE A 67 7.69 -17.83 5.83
CA ILE A 67 7.92 -17.78 4.39
C ILE A 67 9.42 -17.57 4.14
N ASP A 68 10.03 -18.49 3.40
CA ASP A 68 11.44 -18.35 3.03
C ASP A 68 11.62 -17.28 1.96
N VAL A 69 12.44 -16.28 2.28
CA VAL A 69 12.88 -15.25 1.33
C VAL A 69 14.34 -15.51 1.01
N ILE A 70 14.65 -15.65 -0.29
CA ILE A 70 16.01 -15.86 -0.77
C ILE A 70 16.60 -14.57 -1.36
N GLU A 71 17.90 -14.55 -1.59
CA GLU A 71 18.54 -13.44 -2.29
C GLU A 71 18.06 -13.32 -3.75
N PRO A 72 17.89 -12.10 -4.29
CA PRO A 72 18.26 -10.81 -3.68
C PRO A 72 17.19 -10.21 -2.75
N GLY A 73 16.05 -10.87 -2.58
CA GLY A 73 14.87 -10.33 -1.90
C GLY A 73 15.14 -9.89 -0.45
N VAL A 74 15.89 -10.68 0.32
CA VAL A 74 16.26 -10.35 1.70
C VAL A 74 17.04 -9.04 1.76
N THR A 75 18.10 -8.94 0.96
CA THR A 75 18.96 -7.75 0.94
C THR A 75 18.22 -6.53 0.41
N ALA A 76 17.39 -6.69 -0.64
CA ALA A 76 16.62 -5.60 -1.23
C ALA A 76 15.55 -5.06 -0.26
N MET A 77 14.81 -5.93 0.43
CA MET A 77 13.84 -5.51 1.44
C MET A 77 14.51 -4.79 2.63
N ALA A 78 15.64 -5.31 3.10
CA ALA A 78 16.39 -4.68 4.19
C ALA A 78 16.94 -3.30 3.78
N ALA A 79 17.42 -3.15 2.54
CA ALA A 79 17.88 -1.87 2.01
C ALA A 79 16.75 -0.85 1.92
N HIS A 80 15.59 -1.25 1.38
CA HIS A 80 14.43 -0.34 1.25
C HIS A 80 13.88 0.08 2.62
N ARG A 81 13.84 -0.84 3.60
CA ARG A 81 13.50 -0.49 4.98
C ARG A 81 14.41 0.62 5.52
N ARG A 82 15.73 0.46 5.39
CA ARG A 82 16.71 1.46 5.86
C ARG A 82 16.55 2.81 5.14
N GLN A 83 16.26 2.78 3.84
CA GLN A 83 15.99 3.99 3.08
C GLN A 83 14.77 4.73 3.65
N LEU A 84 13.63 4.04 3.81
CA LEU A 84 12.41 4.65 4.34
C LEU A 84 12.58 5.16 5.78
N GLN A 85 13.28 4.41 6.63
CA GLN A 85 13.65 4.87 7.98
C GLN A 85 14.48 6.16 7.93
N GLY A 86 15.47 6.22 7.03
CA GLY A 86 16.32 7.39 6.84
C GLY A 86 15.54 8.61 6.34
N GLU A 87 14.59 8.43 5.41
CA GLU A 87 13.70 9.49 4.92
C GLU A 87 12.82 10.07 6.04
N LEU A 88 12.42 9.22 6.99
CA LEU A 88 11.66 9.61 8.18
C LEU A 88 12.54 10.06 9.36
N ARG A 89 13.87 10.09 9.18
CA ARG A 89 14.86 10.42 10.22
C ARG A 89 14.72 9.57 11.48
N MET A 90 14.34 8.31 11.30
CA MET A 90 14.28 7.32 12.37
C MET A 90 15.67 6.72 12.60
N ASP A 91 16.06 6.60 13.87
CA ASP A 91 17.20 5.78 14.24
C ASP A 91 16.81 4.29 14.32
N GLU A 92 17.82 3.43 14.47
CA GLU A 92 17.64 1.99 14.47
C GLU A 92 16.74 1.52 15.62
N ALA A 93 16.95 2.03 16.84
CA ALA A 93 16.16 1.66 18.01
C ALA A 93 14.67 2.02 17.86
N THR A 94 14.38 3.20 17.30
CA THR A 94 13.00 3.61 16.98
C THR A 94 12.41 2.72 15.89
N GLY A 95 13.20 2.37 14.88
CA GLY A 95 12.80 1.45 13.82
C GLY A 95 12.44 0.06 14.33
N GLU A 96 13.27 -0.52 15.21
CA GLU A 96 13.04 -1.81 15.85
C GLU A 96 11.78 -1.79 16.73
N SER A 97 11.60 -0.75 17.54
CA SER A 97 10.39 -0.59 18.37
C SER A 97 9.13 -0.48 17.52
N ALA A 98 9.18 0.26 16.41
CA ALA A 98 8.06 0.39 15.48
C ALA A 98 7.74 -0.93 14.78
N TYR A 99 8.76 -1.67 14.34
CA TYR A 99 8.57 -3.00 13.76
C TYR A 99 7.92 -3.96 14.75
N ALA A 100 8.40 -4.00 16.00
CA ALA A 100 7.84 -4.86 17.04
C ALA A 100 6.36 -4.56 17.32
N ALA A 101 5.99 -3.28 17.36
CA ALA A 101 4.60 -2.86 17.53
C ALA A 101 3.72 -3.33 16.35
N ILE A 102 4.17 -3.11 15.11
CA ILE A 102 3.42 -3.53 13.92
C ILE A 102 3.33 -5.05 13.83
N LYS A 103 4.39 -5.78 14.18
CA LYS A 103 4.36 -7.25 14.24
C LYS A 103 3.31 -7.75 15.22
N ALA A 104 3.22 -7.15 16.41
CA ALA A 104 2.20 -7.49 17.39
C ALA A 104 0.78 -7.17 16.87
N ASP A 105 0.62 -6.08 16.13
CA ASP A 105 -0.66 -5.75 15.49
C ASP A 105 -1.04 -6.74 14.38
N VAL A 106 -0.09 -7.19 13.55
CA VAL A 106 -0.31 -8.22 12.52
C VAL A 106 -0.66 -9.57 13.17
N GLU A 107 0.06 -9.95 14.22
CA GLU A 107 -0.24 -11.19 14.97
C GLU A 107 -1.65 -11.14 15.56
N LYS A 108 -2.03 -10.01 16.16
CA LYS A 108 -3.36 -9.79 16.72
C LYS A 108 -4.45 -9.76 15.65
N ALA A 109 -4.16 -9.23 14.46
CA ALA A 109 -5.10 -9.23 13.34
C ALA A 109 -5.42 -10.64 12.84
N GLY A 110 -4.59 -11.64 13.17
CA GLY A 110 -4.84 -13.04 12.84
C GLY A 110 -4.54 -13.35 11.38
N VAL A 111 -3.30 -13.05 10.95
CA VAL A 111 -2.82 -13.33 9.59
C VAL A 111 -3.08 -14.79 9.17
N ASP A 112 -3.64 -14.99 7.98
CA ASP A 112 -3.90 -16.31 7.45
C ASP A 112 -2.65 -16.85 6.73
N CYS A 113 -1.94 -17.78 7.37
CA CYS A 113 -0.74 -18.39 6.82
C CYS A 113 -1.01 -19.60 5.91
N ALA A 114 -2.27 -19.95 5.66
CA ALA A 114 -2.60 -21.09 4.80
C ALA A 114 -2.07 -20.90 3.37
N GLU A 115 -1.72 -22.01 2.72
CA GLU A 115 -1.33 -21.98 1.31
C GLU A 115 -2.49 -21.46 0.44
N GLY A 116 -2.19 -20.47 -0.39
CA GLY A 116 -3.18 -19.81 -1.24
C GLY A 116 -4.10 -18.81 -0.52
N SER A 117 -3.86 -18.51 0.76
CA SER A 117 -4.54 -17.40 1.44
C SER A 117 -4.19 -16.06 0.77
N THR A 118 -5.06 -15.07 0.95
CA THR A 118 -4.79 -13.72 0.43
C THR A 118 -3.53 -13.13 1.04
N ASP A 119 -3.34 -13.29 2.35
CA ASP A 119 -2.18 -12.73 3.07
C ASP A 119 -0.87 -13.34 2.59
N ARG A 120 -0.82 -14.68 2.41
CA ARG A 120 0.36 -15.38 1.90
C ARG A 120 0.62 -15.03 0.43
N THR A 121 -0.41 -14.97 -0.40
CA THR A 121 -0.27 -14.56 -1.81
C THR A 121 0.26 -13.13 -1.93
N GLN A 122 -0.23 -12.20 -1.12
CA GLN A 122 0.24 -10.82 -1.13
C GLN A 122 1.68 -10.71 -0.64
N ALA A 123 2.05 -11.39 0.46
CA ALA A 123 3.43 -11.44 0.93
C ALA A 123 4.38 -11.99 -0.14
N ASN A 124 3.99 -13.08 -0.82
CA ASN A 124 4.75 -13.67 -1.92
C ASN A 124 4.88 -12.71 -3.12
N ALA A 125 3.83 -11.96 -3.45
CA ALA A 125 3.89 -10.96 -4.51
C ALA A 125 4.89 -9.84 -4.18
N VAL A 126 4.92 -9.39 -2.92
CA VAL A 126 5.92 -8.40 -2.48
C VAL A 126 7.33 -8.99 -2.54
N ILE A 127 7.53 -10.22 -2.08
CA ILE A 127 8.82 -10.92 -2.19
C ILE A 127 9.28 -10.99 -3.66
N ALA A 128 8.39 -11.30 -4.60
CA ALA A 128 8.69 -11.35 -6.02
C ALA A 128 9.23 -10.01 -6.54
N ILE A 129 8.57 -8.89 -6.18
CA ILE A 129 9.00 -7.54 -6.56
C ILE A 129 10.44 -7.27 -6.08
N TYR A 130 10.76 -7.59 -4.83
CA TYR A 130 12.12 -7.39 -4.30
C TYR A 130 13.15 -8.39 -4.84
N SER A 131 12.69 -9.54 -5.32
CA SER A 131 13.53 -10.55 -5.94
C SER A 131 13.78 -10.28 -7.43
N GLY A 132 13.09 -9.29 -8.02
CA GLY A 132 13.22 -8.91 -9.43
C GLY A 132 12.32 -9.71 -10.38
N ASN A 133 11.24 -10.32 -9.88
CA ASN A 133 10.28 -11.15 -10.63
C ASN A 133 8.91 -10.50 -10.76
#